data_AF-A0A7Y2AKB9-F1
#
_entry.id   AF-A0A7Y2AKB9-F1
#
_cell.length_a   1.000
_cell.length_b   1.000
_cell.length_c   1.000
_cell.angle_alpha   90.00
_cell.angle_beta   90.00
_cell.angle_gamma   90.00
#
_symmetry.space_group_name_H-M   'P 1'
#
loop_
_entity.id
_entity.type
_entity.pdbx_description
1 polymer ?
#
loop_
_entity_poly.entity_id
_entity_poly.type
_entity_poly.pdbx_seq_one_letter_code
_entity_poly.pdbx_strand_id
1 'polypeptide(L)'
;FAAAMSSVDTSLNSSATVFLKDIYGRYIDRDVSERRAMLVLRLATIAIGVIGTGVALALIGQKSILDAWWKLQGIFAGGMLGLFLLGMVARRATGGAALVAVILGVAVIGWMTFYPTIEAQPSYLRNPLHANMTIVIGTLTIFLVGLGISRLFKSFGGST
;
A
#
# COMPACT_ATOMS: atom_id res chain seq x y z
N PHE A 1 -12.35 19.97 16.36
CA PHE A 1 -11.59 18.97 17.14
C PHE A 1 -12.28 17.61 17.20
N ALA A 2 -13.58 17.53 17.53
CA ALA A 2 -14.31 16.25 17.58
C ALA A 2 -14.22 15.40 16.29
N ALA A 3 -14.37 16.01 15.12
CA ALA A 3 -14.22 15.30 13.83
C ALA A 3 -12.80 14.74 13.63
N ALA A 4 -11.76 15.49 14.03
CA ALA A 4 -10.37 15.04 13.92
C ALA A 4 -10.09 13.89 14.89
N MET A 5 -10.55 13.99 16.15
CA MET A 5 -10.43 12.91 17.14
C MET A 5 -11.14 11.64 16.68
N SER A 6 -12.36 11.74 16.14
CA SER A 6 -13.10 10.58 15.63
C SER A 6 -12.39 9.90 14.46
N SER A 7 -11.79 10.66 13.54
CA SER A 7 -10.99 10.09 12.45
C SER A 7 -9.72 9.39 12.94
N VAL A 8 -9.04 9.96 13.94
CA VAL A 8 -7.86 9.35 14.57
C VAL A 8 -8.24 8.08 15.32
N ASP A 9 -9.31 8.10 16.10
CA ASP A 9 -9.81 6.92 16.84
C ASP A 9 -10.17 5.78 15.89
N THR A 10 -10.86 6.10 14.80
CA THR A 10 -11.19 5.11 13.76
C THR A 10 -9.94 4.51 13.12
N SER A 11 -8.93 5.33 12.85
CA SER A 11 -7.66 4.89 12.24
C SER A 11 -6.86 4.01 13.19
N LEU A 12 -6.78 4.38 14.47
CA LEU A 12 -6.09 3.60 15.50
C LEU A 12 -6.76 2.25 15.73
N ASN A 13 -8.09 2.23 15.89
CA ASN A 13 -8.84 1.00 16.10
C ASN A 13 -8.76 0.04 14.90
N SER A 14 -8.86 0.57 13.68
CA SER A 14 -8.73 -0.23 12.46
C SER A 14 -7.33 -0.83 12.33
N SER A 15 -6.29 -0.03 12.58
CA SER A 15 -4.89 -0.47 12.52
C SER A 15 -4.57 -1.53 13.59
N ALA A 16 -5.06 -1.35 14.81
CA ALA A 16 -4.92 -2.33 15.88
C ALA A 16 -5.63 -3.65 15.54
N THR A 17 -6.80 -3.57 14.92
CA THR A 17 -7.56 -4.76 14.48
C THR A 17 -6.84 -5.51 13.36
N VAL A 18 -6.33 -4.78 12.36
CA VAL A 18 -5.50 -5.36 11.29
C VAL A 18 -4.27 -6.03 11.88
N PHE A 19 -3.57 -5.39 12.82
CA PHE A 19 -2.43 -6.01 13.50
C PHE A 19 -2.82 -7.29 14.25
N LEU A 20 -3.92 -7.25 15.01
CA LEU A 20 -4.39 -8.43 15.74
C LEU A 20 -4.75 -9.58 14.80
N LYS A 21 -5.50 -9.33 13.73
CA LYS A 21 -6.02 -10.40 12.85
C LYS A 21 -4.98 -10.89 11.85
N ASP A 22 -4.25 -9.98 11.22
CA ASP A 22 -3.39 -10.32 10.08
C ASP A 22 -1.97 -10.69 10.51
N ILE A 23 -1.51 -10.17 11.65
CA ILE A 23 -0.16 -10.41 12.17
C ILE A 23 -0.20 -11.34 13.38
N TYR A 24 -0.75 -10.88 14.50
CA TYR A 24 -0.70 -11.61 15.77
C TYR A 24 -1.46 -12.94 15.69
N GLY A 25 -2.71 -12.89 15.26
CA GLY A 25 -3.60 -14.05 15.13
C GLY A 25 -3.17 -15.05 14.05
N ARG A 26 -2.38 -14.61 13.07
CA ARG A 26 -1.96 -15.47 11.97
C ARG A 26 -0.62 -16.15 12.22
N TYR A 27 0.33 -15.42 12.80
CA TYR A 27 1.74 -15.83 12.90
C TYR A 27 2.25 -16.02 14.33
N ILE A 28 1.60 -15.45 15.35
CA ILE A 28 2.07 -15.50 16.74
C ILE A 28 1.21 -16.45 17.58
N ASP A 29 -0.10 -16.19 17.67
CA ASP A 29 -1.04 -17.00 18.45
C ASP A 29 -2.34 -17.19 17.66
N ARG A 30 -2.50 -18.38 17.08
CA ARG A 30 -3.65 -18.72 16.23
C ARG A 30 -4.96 -18.93 16.99
N ASP A 31 -4.89 -19.18 18.29
CA ASP A 31 -6.05 -19.41 19.16
C ASP A 31 -6.09 -18.38 20.29
N VAL A 32 -6.00 -17.11 19.88
CA VAL A 32 -5.92 -16.00 20.83
C VAL A 32 -7.22 -15.87 21.62
N SER A 33 -7.13 -15.98 22.95
CA SER A 33 -8.29 -15.77 23.83
C SER A 33 -8.75 -14.31 23.83
N GLU A 34 -10.02 -14.07 24.14
CA GLU A 34 -10.62 -12.72 24.14
C GLU A 34 -9.86 -11.73 25.04
N ARG A 35 -9.41 -12.17 26.22
CA ARG A 35 -8.62 -11.34 27.13
C ARG A 35 -7.28 -10.93 26.53
N ARG A 36 -6.58 -11.85 25.85
CA ARG A 36 -5.31 -11.55 25.17
C ARG A 36 -5.54 -10.66 23.95
N ALA A 37 -6.57 -10.94 23.16
CA ALA A 37 -6.94 -10.11 22.02
C ALA A 37 -7.17 -8.65 22.43
N MET A 38 -7.90 -8.42 23.54
CA MET A 38 -8.14 -7.08 24.08
C MET A 38 -6.84 -6.40 24.53
N LEU A 39 -5.92 -7.14 25.15
CA LEU A 39 -4.62 -6.62 25.56
C LEU A 39 -3.76 -6.25 24.33
N VAL A 40 -3.73 -7.11 23.31
CA VAL A 40 -3.01 -6.85 22.05
C VAL A 40 -3.57 -5.62 21.34
N LEU A 41 -4.91 -5.47 21.27
CA LEU A 41 -5.54 -4.28 20.69
C LEU A 41 -5.11 -3.01 21.41
N ARG A 42 -5.15 -2.99 22.75
CA ARG A 42 -4.73 -1.82 23.54
C ARG A 42 -3.26 -1.47 23.33
N LEU A 43 -2.38 -2.49 23.36
CA LEU A 43 -0.95 -2.29 23.13
C LEU A 43 -0.66 -1.78 21.71
N ALA A 44 -1.32 -2.34 20.70
CA ALA A 44 -1.19 -1.90 19.32
C ALA A 44 -1.66 -0.45 19.14
N THR A 45 -2.82 -0.10 19.72
CA THR A 45 -3.33 1.28 19.72
C THR A 45 -2.33 2.26 20.35
N ILE A 46 -1.78 1.93 21.51
CA ILE A 46 -0.77 2.78 22.17
C ILE A 46 0.48 2.90 21.30
N ALA A 47 0.99 1.78 20.77
CA ALA A 47 2.19 1.78 19.93
C ALA A 47 2.01 2.63 18.66
N ILE A 48 0.90 2.44 17.94
CA ILE A 48 0.59 3.21 16.73
C ILE A 48 0.38 4.69 17.09
N GLY A 49 -0.28 4.99 18.21
CA GLY A 49 -0.48 6.37 18.69
C GLY A 49 0.84 7.07 19.02
N VAL A 50 1.77 6.37 19.70
CA VAL A 50 3.12 6.89 20.00
C VAL A 50 3.92 7.13 18.72
N ILE A 51 3.92 6.18 17.79
CA ILE A 51 4.60 6.32 16.49
C ILE A 51 4.00 7.50 15.70
N GLY A 52 2.67 7.57 15.60
CA GLY A 52 1.96 8.64 14.88
C GLY A 52 2.23 10.01 15.49
N THR A 53 2.27 10.12 16.81
CA THR A 53 2.64 11.35 17.52
C THR A 53 4.10 11.73 17.24
N GLY A 54 5.02 10.76 17.29
CA GLY A 54 6.43 10.99 16.95
C GLY A 54 6.63 11.50 15.53
N VAL A 55 5.94 10.91 14.56
CA VAL A 55 5.94 11.37 13.16
C VAL A 55 5.32 12.76 13.04
N ALA A 56 4.20 13.02 13.72
CA ALA A 56 3.56 14.34 13.71
C ALA A 56 4.49 15.43 14.23
N LEU A 57 5.22 15.16 15.33
CA LEU A 57 6.23 16.07 15.88
C LEU A 57 7.41 16.28 14.91
N ALA A 58 7.91 15.21 14.29
CA ALA A 58 9.00 15.28 13.32
C ALA A 58 8.64 16.09 12.06
N LEU A 59 7.35 16.18 11.72
CA LEU A 59 6.87 16.92 10.56
C LEU A 59 6.57 18.40 10.86
N ILE A 60 6.64 18.86 12.12
CA ILE A 60 6.42 20.27 12.45
C ILE A 60 7.42 21.15 11.69
N GLY A 61 6.91 22.18 11.00
CA GLY A 61 7.72 23.13 10.22
C GLY A 61 7.99 22.71 8.77
N GLN A 62 7.56 21.51 8.35
CA GLN A 62 7.62 21.11 6.95
C GLN A 62 6.50 21.75 6.13
N LYS A 63 6.85 22.45 5.04
CA LYS A 63 5.88 23.18 4.20
C LYS A 63 5.03 22.27 3.29
N SER A 64 5.48 21.04 3.04
CA SER A 64 4.90 20.15 2.02
C SER A 64 4.39 18.81 2.58
N ILE A 65 3.94 18.78 3.83
CA ILE A 65 3.39 17.55 4.47
C ILE A 65 2.17 17.04 3.70
N LEU A 66 1.27 17.95 3.31
CA LEU A 66 0.06 17.60 2.56
C LEU A 66 0.43 17.02 1.19
N ASP A 67 1.40 17.62 0.49
CA ASP A 67 1.86 17.09 -0.81
C ASP A 67 2.47 15.69 -0.68
N ALA A 68 3.27 15.47 0.36
CA ALA A 68 3.83 14.16 0.67
C ALA A 68 2.73 13.14 1.01
N TRP A 69 1.71 13.56 1.77
CA TRP A 69 0.56 12.73 2.10
C TRP A 69 -0.24 12.33 0.85
N TRP A 70 -0.58 13.28 -0.02
CA TRP A 70 -1.30 13.00 -1.27
C TRP A 70 -0.52 12.04 -2.18
N LYS A 71 0.80 12.22 -2.28
CA LYS A 71 1.67 11.29 -3.02
C LYS A 71 1.59 9.89 -2.42
N LEU A 72 1.82 9.73 -1.12
CA LEU A 72 1.77 8.42 -0.45
C LEU A 72 0.40 7.75 -0.58
N GLN A 73 -0.68 8.49 -0.33
CA GLN A 73 -2.05 7.99 -0.46
C GLN A 73 -2.32 7.50 -1.89
N GLY A 74 -1.87 8.24 -2.90
CA GLY A 74 -1.97 7.85 -4.29
C GLY A 74 -1.25 6.55 -4.63
N ILE A 75 -0.02 6.37 -4.12
CA ILE A 75 0.79 5.16 -4.31
C ILE A 75 0.05 3.94 -3.77
N PHE A 76 -0.42 4.01 -2.52
CA PHE A 76 -1.13 2.89 -1.90
C PHE A 76 -2.49 2.63 -2.55
N ALA A 77 -3.27 3.68 -2.83
CA ALA A 77 -4.58 3.54 -3.47
C ALA A 77 -4.49 2.92 -4.87
N GLY A 78 -3.56 3.39 -5.71
CA GLY A 78 -3.35 2.83 -7.04
C GLY A 78 -2.85 1.39 -7.00
N GLY A 79 -1.94 1.09 -6.05
CA GLY A 79 -1.45 -0.26 -5.80
C GLY A 79 -2.57 -1.25 -5.45
N MET A 80 -3.36 -0.90 -4.46
CA MET A 80 -4.49 -1.72 -3.99
C MET A 80 -5.57 -1.86 -5.06
N LEU A 81 -5.90 -0.79 -5.80
CA LEU A 81 -6.86 -0.84 -6.89
C LEU A 81 -6.39 -1.77 -8.02
N GLY A 82 -5.13 -1.68 -8.43
CA GLY A 82 -4.56 -2.56 -9.47
C GLY A 82 -4.62 -4.03 -9.09
N LEU A 83 -4.29 -4.35 -7.83
CA LEU A 83 -4.40 -5.71 -7.30
C LEU A 83 -5.84 -6.19 -7.20
N PHE A 84 -6.76 -5.32 -6.78
CA PHE A 84 -8.18 -5.65 -6.69
C PHE A 84 -8.79 -5.93 -8.07
N LEU A 85 -8.51 -5.07 -9.06
CA LEU A 85 -8.91 -5.29 -10.45
C LEU A 85 -8.34 -6.60 -11.01
N LEU A 86 -7.07 -6.88 -10.73
CA LEU A 86 -6.43 -8.13 -11.14
C LEU A 86 -7.15 -9.34 -10.54
N GLY A 87 -7.45 -9.32 -9.24
CA GLY A 87 -8.20 -10.38 -8.57
C GLY A 87 -9.61 -10.58 -9.13
N MET A 88 -10.31 -9.50 -9.50
CA MET A 88 -11.64 -9.56 -10.09
C MET A 88 -11.62 -10.14 -11.52
N VAL A 89 -10.71 -9.66 -12.38
CA VAL A 89 -10.66 -10.04 -13.80
C VAL A 89 -9.97 -11.38 -14.00
N ALA A 90 -8.86 -11.60 -13.30
CA ALA A 90 -8.12 -12.84 -13.36
C ALA A 90 -8.51 -13.74 -12.17
N ARG A 91 -9.72 -14.31 -12.22
CA ARG A 91 -10.23 -15.32 -11.25
C ARG A 91 -9.28 -16.50 -11.00
N ARG A 92 -8.29 -16.73 -11.87
CA ARG A 92 -7.24 -17.76 -11.76
C ARG A 92 -5.81 -17.19 -11.70
N ALA A 93 -5.63 -15.91 -11.40
CA ALA A 93 -4.29 -15.39 -11.14
C ALA A 93 -3.69 -16.17 -9.97
N THR A 94 -2.59 -16.86 -10.22
CA THR A 94 -1.86 -17.56 -9.17
C THR A 94 -1.28 -16.53 -8.19
N GLY A 95 -1.18 -16.88 -6.90
CA GLY A 95 -0.63 -15.96 -5.89
C GLY A 95 0.76 -15.40 -6.25
N GLY A 96 1.56 -16.19 -6.98
CA GLY A 96 2.85 -15.75 -7.52
C GLY A 96 2.74 -14.66 -8.59
N ALA A 97 1.79 -14.76 -9.53
CA ALA A 97 1.58 -13.75 -10.56
C ALA A 97 1.13 -12.41 -9.96
N ALA A 98 0.25 -12.46 -8.95
CA ALA A 98 -0.17 -11.27 -8.22
C ALA A 98 0.99 -10.62 -7.46
N LEU A 99 1.84 -11.42 -6.79
CA LEU A 99 3.01 -10.92 -6.07
C LEU A 99 4.01 -10.21 -7.00
N VAL A 100 4.34 -10.82 -8.14
CA VAL A 100 5.25 -10.22 -9.13
C VAL A 100 4.68 -8.93 -9.71
N ALA A 101 3.38 -8.89 -10.01
CA ALA A 101 2.71 -7.68 -10.50
C ALA A 101 2.74 -6.54 -9.49
N VAL A 102 2.54 -6.84 -8.20
CA VAL A 102 2.63 -5.85 -7.11
C VAL A 102 4.06 -5.33 -6.97
N ILE A 103 5.07 -6.22 -6.94
CA ILE A 103 6.47 -5.81 -6.83
C ILE A 103 6.88 -4.90 -7.99
N LEU A 104 6.56 -5.30 -9.23
CA LEU A 104 6.87 -4.49 -10.42
C LEU A 104 6.11 -3.16 -10.42
N GLY A 105 4.85 -3.16 -10.01
CA GLY A 105 4.06 -1.94 -9.87
C GLY A 105 4.63 -0.97 -8.84
N VAL A 106 4.97 -1.46 -7.65
CA VAL A 106 5.59 -0.66 -6.60
C VAL A 106 6.94 -0.12 -7.07
N ALA A 107 7.74 -0.93 -7.78
CA ALA A 107 9.01 -0.49 -8.36
C ALA A 107 8.82 0.63 -9.40
N VAL A 108 7.84 0.51 -10.30
CA VAL A 108 7.52 1.54 -11.29
C VAL A 108 7.00 2.82 -10.63
N ILE A 109 6.11 2.69 -9.63
CA ILE A 109 5.61 3.85 -8.87
C ILE A 109 6.76 4.54 -8.12
N GLY A 110 7.65 3.76 -7.49
CA GLY A 110 8.84 4.26 -6.83
C GLY A 110 9.76 4.99 -7.81
N TRP A 111 10.04 4.40 -8.97
CA TRP A 111 10.81 5.03 -10.04
C TRP A 111 10.17 6.36 -10.45
N MET A 112 8.89 6.38 -10.80
CA MET A 112 8.21 7.61 -11.25
C MET A 112 8.12 8.68 -10.16
N THR A 113 8.14 8.29 -8.87
CA THR A 113 8.05 9.23 -7.73
C THR A 113 9.41 9.79 -7.33
N PHE A 114 10.45 8.95 -7.26
CA PHE A 114 11.76 9.33 -6.72
C PHE A 114 12.77 9.74 -7.79
N TYR A 115 12.67 9.20 -9.01
CA TYR A 115 13.60 9.49 -10.10
C TYR A 115 13.65 10.98 -10.52
N PRO A 116 12.54 11.75 -10.52
CA PRO A 116 12.59 13.19 -10.79
C PRO A 116 13.34 14.02 -9.73
N THR A 117 13.56 13.45 -8.54
CA THR A 117 14.23 14.10 -7.40
C THR A 117 15.75 13.91 -7.43
N ILE A 118 16.28 13.11 -8.36
CA ILE A 118 17.72 12.87 -8.52
C ILE A 118 18.31 14.02 -9.35
N GLU A 119 19.16 14.82 -8.72
CA GLU A 119 19.68 16.12 -9.20
C GLU A 119 20.54 16.06 -10.48
N ALA A 120 20.91 14.86 -10.93
CA ALA A 120 21.84 14.64 -12.04
C ALA A 120 21.21 13.83 -13.20
N GLN A 121 20.21 14.36 -13.91
CA GLN A 121 19.75 13.76 -15.17
C GLN A 121 19.20 14.79 -16.19
N PRO A 122 19.34 14.48 -17.50
CA PRO A 122 19.07 15.38 -18.62
C PRO A 122 17.57 15.52 -18.96
N SER A 123 17.23 16.64 -19.58
CA SER A 123 15.87 17.17 -19.79
C SER A 123 14.89 16.25 -20.54
N TYR A 124 15.34 15.20 -21.23
CA TYR A 124 14.52 14.24 -21.96
C TYR A 124 13.88 13.13 -21.10
N LEU A 125 14.36 12.93 -19.88
CA LEU A 125 13.82 11.96 -18.92
C LEU A 125 12.92 12.61 -17.84
N ARG A 126 12.74 13.94 -17.89
CA ARG A 126 11.77 14.64 -17.05
C ARG A 126 10.38 14.29 -17.53
N ASN A 127 9.71 13.45 -16.75
CA ASN A 127 8.33 13.09 -17.00
C ASN A 127 7.47 14.37 -16.97
N PRO A 128 6.83 14.78 -18.10
CA PRO A 128 5.96 15.95 -18.14
C PRO A 128 4.61 15.70 -17.46
N LEU A 129 4.36 14.48 -17.02
CA LEU A 129 3.09 14.06 -16.44
C LEU A 129 2.99 14.56 -15.00
N HIS A 130 1.87 15.23 -14.70
CA HIS A 130 1.52 15.65 -13.34
C HIS A 130 1.54 14.46 -12.37
N ALA A 131 1.92 14.72 -11.11
CA ALA A 131 2.01 13.71 -10.05
C ALA A 131 0.76 12.81 -9.91
N ASN A 132 -0.41 13.32 -10.29
CA ASN A 132 -1.68 12.58 -10.31
C ASN A 132 -1.69 11.43 -11.33
N MET A 133 -0.96 11.54 -12.45
CA MET A 133 -0.89 10.49 -13.48
C MET A 133 0.01 9.32 -13.07
N THR A 134 0.93 9.53 -12.12
CA THR A 134 1.75 8.44 -11.55
C THR A 134 0.87 7.35 -10.93
N ILE A 135 -0.24 7.73 -10.31
CA ILE A 135 -1.20 6.79 -9.70
C ILE A 135 -1.89 5.96 -10.77
N VAL A 136 -2.35 6.61 -11.84
CA VAL A 136 -3.04 5.95 -12.97
C VAL A 136 -2.10 4.96 -13.65
N ILE A 137 -0.87 5.39 -13.94
CA ILE A 137 0.13 4.55 -14.61
C ILE A 137 0.55 3.39 -13.71
N GLY A 138 0.76 3.64 -12.40
CA GLY A 138 1.05 2.58 -11.43
C GLY A 138 -0.03 1.51 -11.37
N THR A 139 -1.29 1.95 -11.29
CA THR A 139 -2.47 1.06 -11.29
C THR A 139 -2.54 0.21 -12.56
N LEU A 140 -2.41 0.86 -13.73
CA LEU A 140 -2.43 0.18 -15.03
C LEU A 140 -1.27 -0.80 -15.18
N THR A 141 -0.08 -0.44 -14.68
CA THR A 141 1.10 -1.31 -14.72
C THR A 141 0.84 -2.60 -13.93
N ILE A 142 0.38 -2.49 -12.68
CA ILE A 142 0.06 -3.66 -11.84
C ILE A 142 -0.99 -4.53 -12.52
N PHE A 143 -2.05 -3.90 -13.02
CA PHE A 143 -3.17 -4.62 -13.63
C PHE A 143 -2.74 -5.34 -14.92
N LEU A 144 -2.08 -4.65 -15.85
CA LEU A 144 -1.71 -5.19 -17.17
C LEU A 144 -0.58 -6.23 -17.05
N VAL A 145 0.43 -5.98 -16.23
CA VAL A 145 1.51 -6.95 -15.98
C VAL A 145 0.94 -8.20 -15.33
N GLY A 146 0.10 -8.04 -14.29
CA GLY A 146 -0.55 -9.16 -13.64
C GLY A 146 -1.46 -9.95 -14.59
N LEU A 147 -2.20 -9.28 -15.46
CA LEU A 147 -3.05 -9.92 -16.46
C LEU A 147 -2.22 -10.67 -17.51
N GLY A 148 -1.14 -10.07 -17.99
CA GLY A 148 -0.23 -10.66 -18.97
C GLY A 148 0.44 -11.93 -18.42
N ILE A 149 1.03 -11.84 -17.23
CA ILE A 149 1.64 -12.98 -16.54
C ILE A 149 0.59 -14.07 -16.30
N SER A 150 -0.59 -13.72 -15.77
CA SER A 150 -1.67 -14.67 -15.52
C SER A 150 -2.12 -15.41 -16.80
N ARG A 151 -2.22 -14.71 -17.93
CA ARG A 151 -2.56 -15.31 -19.24
C ARG A 151 -1.46 -16.23 -19.77
N LEU A 152 -0.18 -15.85 -19.63
CA LEU A 152 0.95 -16.69 -20.04
C LEU A 152 0.98 -18.00 -19.23
N PHE A 153 0.83 -17.93 -17.91
CA PHE A 153 0.77 -19.13 -17.07
C PHE A 153 -0.44 -20.03 -17.37
N LYS A 154 -1.58 -19.43 -17.73
CA LYS A 154 -2.76 -20.21 -18.18
C LYS A 154 -2.53 -20.91 -19.52
N SER A 155 -1.68 -20.35 -20.39
CA SER A 155 -1.29 -20.97 -21.67
C SER A 155 -0.33 -22.16 -21.49
N PHE A 156 0.46 -22.18 -20.41
CA PHE A 156 1.39 -23.28 -20.10
C PHE A 156 0.78 -24.41 -19.26
N GLY A 157 -0.28 -24.15 -18.50
CA GLY A 157 -0.97 -25.16 -17.66
C GLY A 157 -2.15 -25.88 -18.35
N GLY A 158 -2.23 -25.81 -19.69
CA GLY A 158 -3.33 -26.36 -20.49
C GLY A 158 -3.04 -27.74 -21.11
N SER A 159 -2.11 -28.51 -20.56
CA SER A 159 -1.84 -29.89 -20.99
C SER A 159 -1.42 -30.74 -19.78
N THR A 160 -2.41 -31.20 -19.02
CA THR A 160 -2.55 -32.52 -18.35
C THR A 160 -3.67 -32.43 -17.33
#